data_AF-E0XZA7-F1
#
_entry.id   AF-E0XZA7-F1
#
_cell.length_a   1.000
_cell.length_b   1.000
_cell.length_c   1.000
_cell.angle_alpha   90.00
_cell.angle_beta   90.00
_cell.angle_gamma   90.00
#
_symmetry.space_group_name_H-M   'P 1'
#
loop_
_entity.id
_entity.type
_entity.pdbx_description
1 polymer ?
#
loop_
_entity_poly.entity_id
_entity_poly.type
_entity_poly.pdbx_seq_one_letter_code
_entity_poly.pdbx_strand_id
1 'polypeptide(L)'
;MAAKGGGSENKAKLAMLNPSDSIVDWVAKTLPTMGAGWCPPGILGIGIGGTAEKAMILAKESLMAPVDIHELRARGPQSRAEELRLEIMDAANRTGIGAQGLGGLTTVLDVKIMDYPTHAASLPVAMIPNCAATRHAHFTLTGEGPALQTPPDITQWPEISWEPGESVRKVNLDTVTREEIQSWMPGDTLLLSGTMLTGRDAAHKRMTQMLEQGEPLPVDLRGKFIYYVGPVDPVRDEAVGPAGPTTATRMDKFTDYILDQTGLAGMIGKAERGPVAIEAIKKHGAVYLMAVGGAAYLVSKAVTKAEVVAFEDLGMEAIYAFTVKDMPVSVAVDSQGESVHVTGPKHWKAQIEEQALELI
;
A
#
# COMPACT_ATOMS: atom_id res chain seq x y z
N MET A 1 16.49 -2.63 -16.86
CA MET A 1 15.75 -3.76 -16.23
C MET A 1 14.88 -3.21 -15.11
N ALA A 2 13.69 -3.79 -14.84
CA ALA A 2 12.82 -3.35 -13.76
C ALA A 2 12.25 -4.54 -12.97
N ALA A 3 12.27 -4.44 -11.64
CA ALA A 3 11.63 -5.40 -10.74
C ALA A 3 10.26 -4.87 -10.32
N LYS A 4 9.23 -5.09 -11.15
CA LYS A 4 7.91 -4.50 -10.93
C LYS A 4 7.11 -5.25 -9.86
N GLY A 5 6.59 -4.51 -8.87
CA GLY A 5 5.78 -5.11 -7.80
C GLY A 5 4.36 -5.40 -8.26
N GLY A 6 3.87 -6.62 -8.03
CA GLY A 6 2.52 -7.05 -8.44
C GLY A 6 1.38 -6.17 -7.90
N GLY A 7 1.54 -5.59 -6.70
CA GLY A 7 0.55 -4.67 -6.13
C GLY A 7 0.36 -3.38 -6.93
N SER A 8 1.41 -2.89 -7.59
CA SER A 8 1.33 -1.74 -8.52
C SER A 8 0.93 -2.16 -9.93
N GLU A 9 1.35 -3.36 -10.37
CA GLU A 9 0.99 -3.92 -11.67
C GLU A 9 -0.51 -4.13 -11.80
N ASN A 10 -1.13 -4.74 -10.78
CA ASN A 10 -2.55 -5.05 -10.75
C ASN A 10 -3.46 -3.81 -10.71
N LYS A 11 -2.89 -2.61 -10.63
CA LYS A 11 -3.60 -1.33 -10.66
C LYS A 11 -3.48 -0.60 -12.00
N ALA A 12 -2.90 -1.22 -13.02
CA ALA A 12 -2.92 -0.70 -14.39
C ALA A 12 -4.37 -0.47 -14.87
N LYS A 13 -4.59 0.64 -15.58
CA LYS A 13 -5.87 1.04 -16.16
C LYS A 13 -5.69 1.41 -17.62
N LEU A 14 -6.65 0.99 -18.45
CA LEU A 14 -6.75 1.35 -19.86
C LEU A 14 -8.10 2.01 -20.09
N ALA A 15 -8.14 3.06 -20.89
CA ALA A 15 -9.36 3.59 -21.46
C ALA A 15 -9.16 3.92 -22.94
N MET A 16 -10.24 3.75 -23.71
CA MET A 16 -10.35 4.30 -25.06
C MET A 16 -11.18 5.56 -24.96
N LEU A 17 -10.49 6.69 -24.80
CA LEU A 17 -11.15 7.99 -24.69
C LEU A 17 -11.57 8.47 -26.08
N ASN A 18 -12.56 9.36 -26.12
CA ASN A 18 -12.79 10.17 -27.31
C ASN A 18 -11.69 11.22 -27.43
N PRO A 19 -11.33 11.66 -28.65
CA PRO A 19 -10.33 12.71 -28.84
C PRO A 19 -10.64 14.03 -28.10
N SER A 20 -11.91 14.28 -27.77
CA SER A 20 -12.37 15.45 -27.03
C SER A 20 -12.36 15.29 -25.51
N ASP A 21 -12.12 14.08 -24.99
CA ASP A 21 -12.20 13.82 -23.56
C ASP A 21 -10.95 14.33 -22.83
N SER A 22 -11.13 14.77 -21.58
CA SER A 22 -10.04 15.20 -20.72
C SER A 22 -9.32 14.02 -20.07
N ILE A 23 -8.02 13.88 -20.34
CA ILE A 23 -7.16 12.90 -19.68
C ILE A 23 -7.05 13.19 -18.18
N VAL A 24 -6.99 14.48 -17.80
CA VAL A 24 -6.91 14.92 -16.40
C VAL A 24 -8.14 14.44 -15.62
N ASP A 25 -9.34 14.66 -16.17
CA ASP A 25 -10.59 14.26 -15.52
C ASP A 25 -10.71 12.74 -15.42
N TRP A 26 -10.27 12.03 -16.47
CA TRP A 26 -10.21 10.57 -16.44
C TRP A 26 -9.27 10.06 -15.35
N VAL A 27 -8.07 10.64 -15.20
CA VAL A 27 -7.13 10.26 -14.14
C VAL A 27 -7.73 10.59 -12.77
N ALA A 28 -8.25 11.80 -12.56
CA ALA A 28 -8.83 12.23 -11.28
C ALA A 28 -10.02 11.36 -10.85
N LYS A 29 -10.84 10.92 -11.80
CA LYS A 29 -11.95 9.99 -11.56
C LYS A 29 -11.47 8.55 -11.30
N THR A 30 -10.42 8.12 -11.97
CA THR A 30 -9.95 6.73 -11.94
C THR A 30 -9.04 6.45 -10.75
N LEU A 31 -8.21 7.40 -10.34
CA LEU A 31 -7.22 7.25 -9.28
C LEU A 31 -7.85 6.76 -7.94
N PRO A 32 -8.98 7.30 -7.46
CA PRO A 32 -9.63 6.78 -6.25
C PRO A 32 -10.02 5.31 -6.34
N THR A 33 -10.38 4.82 -7.53
CA THR A 33 -10.77 3.41 -7.75
C THR A 33 -9.59 2.43 -7.67
N MET A 34 -8.36 2.94 -7.70
CA MET A 34 -7.16 2.11 -7.52
C MET A 34 -6.94 1.75 -6.06
N GLY A 35 -7.54 2.49 -5.12
CA GLY A 35 -7.34 2.31 -3.69
C GLY A 35 -5.88 2.49 -3.26
N ALA A 36 -5.56 2.12 -2.02
CA ALA A 36 -4.22 2.23 -1.46
C ALA A 36 -3.34 0.99 -1.73
N GLY A 37 -3.86 -0.02 -2.41
CA GLY A 37 -3.18 -1.30 -2.63
C GLY A 37 -1.82 -1.23 -3.35
N TRP A 38 -1.56 -0.13 -4.09
CA TRP A 38 -0.30 0.13 -4.78
C TRP A 38 0.72 0.91 -3.95
N CYS A 39 0.45 1.16 -2.67
CA CYS A 39 1.35 1.85 -1.74
C CYS A 39 1.73 3.28 -2.20
N PRO A 40 0.75 4.21 -2.34
CA PRO A 40 1.05 5.62 -2.48
C PRO A 40 1.81 6.15 -1.23
N PRO A 41 2.60 7.22 -1.34
CA PRO A 41 2.79 8.01 -2.55
C PRO A 41 3.71 7.32 -3.56
N GLY A 42 3.51 7.59 -4.84
CA GLY A 42 4.34 7.02 -5.90
C GLY A 42 4.22 7.78 -7.21
N ILE A 43 4.65 7.19 -8.31
CA ILE A 43 4.73 7.86 -9.61
C ILE A 43 3.62 7.33 -10.53
N LEU A 44 2.92 8.19 -11.26
CA LEU A 44 1.98 7.74 -12.30
C LEU A 44 2.67 7.74 -13.66
N GLY A 45 2.69 6.60 -14.34
CA GLY A 45 3.11 6.51 -15.74
C GLY A 45 1.87 6.53 -16.62
N ILE A 46 1.87 7.43 -17.60
CA ILE A 46 0.76 7.67 -18.51
C ILE A 46 1.26 7.45 -19.94
N GLY A 47 0.57 6.57 -20.66
CA GLY A 47 0.82 6.30 -22.07
C GLY A 47 -0.34 6.78 -22.91
N ILE A 48 -0.07 7.56 -23.96
CA ILE A 48 -1.11 8.23 -24.76
C ILE A 48 -0.94 7.86 -26.24
N GLY A 49 -2.02 7.38 -26.86
CA GLY A 49 -2.05 7.08 -28.30
C GLY A 49 -1.45 5.73 -28.69
N GLY A 50 -1.20 5.53 -29.98
CA GLY A 50 -0.93 4.22 -30.58
C GLY A 50 -2.14 3.28 -30.55
N THR A 51 -1.90 1.99 -30.31
CA THR A 51 -2.94 1.00 -29.96
C THR A 51 -3.06 0.87 -28.45
N ALA A 52 -4.05 0.10 -27.96
CA ALA A 52 -4.16 -0.25 -26.53
C ALA A 52 -2.85 -0.76 -25.92
N GLU A 53 -2.22 -1.70 -26.62
CA GLU A 53 -0.97 -2.34 -26.20
C GLU A 53 0.17 -1.33 -26.20
N LYS A 54 0.23 -0.48 -27.23
CA LYS A 54 1.25 0.57 -27.32
C LYS A 54 1.12 1.57 -26.17
N ALA A 55 -0.09 2.03 -25.86
CA ALA A 55 -0.33 2.92 -24.71
C ALA A 55 0.15 2.28 -23.40
N MET A 56 -0.15 1.00 -23.17
CA MET A 56 0.32 0.27 -21.98
C MET A 56 1.85 0.17 -21.90
N ILE A 57 2.51 -0.10 -23.03
CA ILE A 57 3.97 -0.15 -23.11
C ILE A 57 4.57 1.22 -22.79
N LEU A 58 4.03 2.30 -23.40
CA LEU A 58 4.49 3.67 -23.16
C LEU A 58 4.32 4.08 -21.70
N ALA A 59 3.16 3.78 -21.10
CA ALA A 59 2.92 4.03 -19.68
C ALA A 59 3.97 3.33 -18.80
N LYS A 60 4.33 2.08 -19.13
CA LYS A 60 5.37 1.33 -18.41
C LYS A 60 6.75 1.92 -18.59
N GLU A 61 7.11 2.27 -19.82
CA GLU A 61 8.41 2.79 -20.21
C GLU A 61 8.66 4.16 -19.57
N SER A 62 7.62 5.01 -19.53
CA SER A 62 7.69 6.35 -18.93
C SER A 62 8.14 6.32 -17.47
N LEU A 63 7.81 5.26 -16.72
CA LEU A 63 8.16 5.10 -15.31
C LEU A 63 9.66 4.83 -15.05
N MET A 64 10.46 4.68 -16.10
CA MET A 64 11.91 4.50 -15.99
C MET A 64 12.67 5.83 -15.96
N ALA A 65 11.99 6.96 -16.15
CA ALA A 65 12.58 8.29 -16.08
C ALA A 65 12.81 8.73 -14.62
N PRO A 66 13.86 9.54 -14.35
CA PRO A 66 14.12 10.09 -13.01
C PRO A 66 12.96 10.96 -12.55
N VAL A 67 12.71 11.04 -11.23
CA VAL A 67 11.75 12.01 -10.67
C VAL A 67 12.26 13.41 -10.93
N ASP A 68 11.47 14.24 -11.63
CA ASP A 68 11.90 15.56 -12.10
C ASP A 68 10.79 16.63 -12.12
N ILE A 69 9.63 16.34 -11.51
CA ILE A 69 8.46 17.23 -11.63
C ILE A 69 8.66 18.59 -10.96
N HIS A 70 9.47 18.65 -9.90
CA HIS A 70 9.79 19.91 -9.23
C HIS A 70 10.69 20.80 -10.10
N GLU A 71 11.69 20.23 -10.78
CA GLU A 71 12.48 20.99 -11.76
C GLU A 71 11.63 21.42 -12.95
N LEU A 72 10.72 20.55 -13.43
CA LEU A 72 9.74 20.89 -14.46
C LEU A 72 8.86 22.08 -14.04
N ARG A 73 8.31 22.08 -12.83
CA ARG A 73 7.47 23.18 -12.32
C ARG A 73 8.28 24.49 -12.24
N ALA A 74 9.53 24.43 -11.78
CA ALA A 74 10.40 25.59 -11.66
C ALA A 74 10.80 26.20 -13.02
N ARG A 75 11.11 25.37 -14.02
CA ARG A 75 11.49 25.84 -15.37
C ARG A 75 10.29 26.21 -16.26
N GLY A 76 9.10 25.72 -15.93
CA GLY A 76 7.90 25.83 -16.76
C GLY A 76 7.83 24.80 -17.89
N PRO A 77 6.62 24.34 -18.27
CA PRO A 77 6.43 23.36 -19.33
C PRO A 77 6.75 23.94 -20.71
N GLN A 78 7.34 23.12 -21.59
CA GLN A 78 7.73 23.47 -22.95
C GLN A 78 6.96 22.66 -24.02
N SER A 79 6.06 21.78 -23.58
CA SER A 79 5.23 20.96 -24.45
C SER A 79 3.90 20.63 -23.80
N ARG A 80 2.91 20.22 -24.60
CA ARG A 80 1.60 19.78 -24.09
C ARG A 80 1.73 18.58 -23.13
N ALA A 81 2.67 17.67 -23.38
CA ALA A 81 2.91 16.55 -22.49
C ALA A 81 3.38 17.03 -21.11
N GLU A 82 4.27 18.03 -21.06
CA GLU A 82 4.76 18.61 -19.80
C GLU A 82 3.70 19.39 -19.04
N GLU A 83 2.87 20.18 -19.74
CA GLU A 83 1.69 20.81 -19.14
C GLU A 83 0.78 19.77 -18.50
N LEU A 84 0.48 18.70 -19.24
CA LEU A 84 -0.40 17.63 -18.78
C LEU A 84 0.18 16.87 -17.57
N ARG A 85 1.51 16.73 -17.45
CA ARG A 85 2.15 16.14 -16.26
C ARG A 85 1.80 16.95 -15.00
N LEU A 86 1.91 18.28 -15.08
CA LEU A 86 1.59 19.19 -13.97
C LEU A 86 0.08 19.19 -13.66
N GLU A 87 -0.77 19.29 -14.69
CA GLU A 87 -2.24 19.26 -14.54
C GLU A 87 -2.70 17.96 -13.85
N ILE A 88 -2.16 16.81 -14.26
CA ILE A 88 -2.49 15.51 -13.66
C ILE A 88 -1.97 15.42 -12.22
N MET A 89 -0.74 15.89 -11.94
CA MET A 89 -0.19 15.86 -10.58
C MET A 89 -1.05 16.67 -9.62
N ASP A 90 -1.42 17.89 -10.01
CA ASP A 90 -2.26 18.78 -9.21
C ASP A 90 -3.64 18.17 -8.99
N ALA A 91 -4.28 17.65 -10.05
CA ALA A 91 -5.58 16.99 -9.95
C ALA A 91 -5.54 15.73 -9.06
N ALA A 92 -4.49 14.92 -9.18
CA ALA A 92 -4.30 13.71 -8.38
C ALA A 92 -4.13 14.04 -6.89
N ASN A 93 -3.31 15.03 -6.55
CA ASN A 93 -3.04 15.41 -5.17
C ASN A 93 -4.23 16.17 -4.53
N ARG A 94 -5.03 16.91 -5.31
CA ARG A 94 -6.31 17.49 -4.87
C ARG A 94 -7.36 16.46 -4.44
N THR A 95 -7.20 15.19 -4.78
CA THR A 95 -8.13 14.15 -4.31
C THR A 95 -8.09 13.94 -2.80
N GLY A 96 -7.04 14.42 -2.12
CA GLY A 96 -6.86 14.29 -0.68
C GLY A 96 -6.53 12.87 -0.23
N ILE A 97 -6.34 11.89 -1.13
CA ILE A 97 -6.08 10.47 -0.79
C ILE A 97 -4.84 10.32 0.12
N GLY A 98 -3.81 11.12 -0.15
CA GLY A 98 -2.56 11.13 0.61
C GLY A 98 -1.75 9.83 0.56
N ALA A 99 -0.77 9.76 1.48
CA ALA A 99 0.10 8.61 1.64
C ALA A 99 -0.70 7.41 2.18
N GLN A 100 -0.50 6.24 1.58
CA GLN A 100 -1.19 4.99 1.91
C GLN A 100 -2.74 5.06 1.90
N GLY A 101 -3.34 6.12 1.34
CA GLY A 101 -4.79 6.32 1.36
C GLY A 101 -5.37 6.79 2.70
N LEU A 102 -4.53 7.26 3.63
CA LEU A 102 -4.95 7.72 4.95
C LEU A 102 -5.48 9.16 4.99
N GLY A 103 -5.46 9.86 3.86
CA GLY A 103 -5.62 11.31 3.83
C GLY A 103 -4.27 12.02 3.77
N GLY A 104 -4.19 13.11 3.01
CA GLY A 104 -2.98 13.94 2.95
C GLY A 104 -2.85 14.74 1.66
N LEU A 105 -1.79 15.55 1.59
CA LEU A 105 -1.49 16.42 0.45
C LEU A 105 -0.89 15.68 -0.74
N THR A 106 -0.22 14.55 -0.51
CA THR A 106 0.61 13.91 -1.53
C THR A 106 0.22 12.45 -1.73
N THR A 107 -0.44 12.18 -2.85
CA THR A 107 -0.73 10.83 -3.35
C THR A 107 0.24 10.44 -4.46
N VAL A 108 0.69 11.43 -5.24
CA VAL A 108 1.58 11.24 -6.39
C VAL A 108 2.78 12.17 -6.24
N LEU A 109 3.98 11.60 -6.39
CA LEU A 109 5.27 12.30 -6.34
C LEU A 109 5.68 12.85 -7.71
N ASP A 110 5.26 12.20 -8.79
CA ASP A 110 5.55 12.60 -10.17
C ASP A 110 4.55 11.94 -11.13
N VAL A 111 4.33 12.55 -12.28
CA VAL A 111 3.57 11.99 -13.40
C VAL A 111 4.51 11.95 -14.60
N LYS A 112 4.71 10.78 -15.20
CA LYS A 112 5.48 10.60 -16.44
C LYS A 112 4.53 10.36 -17.61
N ILE A 113 4.77 11.03 -18.72
CA ILE A 113 3.98 10.87 -19.94
C ILE A 113 4.90 10.45 -21.08
N MET A 114 4.50 9.43 -21.83
CA MET A 114 5.00 9.16 -23.17
C MET A 114 3.81 9.03 -24.12
N ASP A 115 3.89 9.68 -25.27
CA ASP A 115 2.85 9.70 -26.27
C ASP A 115 3.31 9.13 -27.62
N TYR A 116 2.34 8.74 -28.45
CA TYR A 116 2.58 8.20 -29.78
C TYR A 116 1.40 8.52 -30.71
N PRO A 117 1.64 8.74 -32.02
CA PRO A 117 0.55 8.97 -32.98
C PRO A 117 -0.52 7.87 -32.93
N THR A 118 -1.78 8.26 -33.08
CA THR A 118 -2.94 7.36 -33.07
C THR A 118 -3.88 7.68 -34.22
N HIS A 119 -4.77 6.74 -34.55
CA HIS A 119 -5.85 6.98 -35.50
C HIS A 119 -6.78 8.08 -34.97
N ALA A 120 -7.22 8.99 -35.83
CA ALA A 120 -7.96 10.20 -35.43
C ALA A 120 -9.27 9.92 -34.67
N ALA A 121 -9.88 8.74 -34.87
CA ALA A 121 -11.09 8.32 -34.17
C ALA A 121 -10.83 7.65 -32.80
N SER A 122 -9.59 7.59 -32.31
CA SER A 122 -9.25 6.82 -31.11
C SER A 122 -8.20 7.52 -30.27
N LEU A 123 -8.43 7.59 -28.96
CA LEU A 123 -7.44 8.03 -27.99
C LEU A 123 -7.22 6.96 -26.90
N PRO A 124 -6.40 5.94 -27.16
CA PRO A 124 -5.99 4.99 -26.12
C PRO A 124 -5.16 5.71 -25.05
N VAL A 125 -5.55 5.55 -23.79
CA VAL A 125 -4.81 6.09 -22.64
C VAL A 125 -4.63 5.01 -21.60
N ALA A 126 -3.39 4.78 -21.21
CA ALA A 126 -3.03 3.86 -20.14
C ALA A 126 -2.47 4.63 -18.94
N MET A 127 -2.83 4.20 -17.74
CA MET A 127 -2.28 4.69 -16.48
C MET A 127 -1.75 3.51 -15.67
N ILE A 128 -0.49 3.58 -15.26
CA ILE A 128 0.17 2.54 -14.47
C ILE A 128 0.93 3.23 -13.33
N PRO A 129 0.65 2.90 -12.06
CA PRO A 129 1.42 3.43 -10.96
C PRO A 129 2.78 2.72 -10.80
N ASN A 130 3.76 3.44 -10.29
CA ASN A 130 4.96 2.93 -9.64
C ASN A 130 4.82 3.15 -8.13
N CYS A 131 4.97 2.08 -7.36
CA CYS A 131 4.86 2.15 -5.91
C CYS A 131 6.11 2.75 -5.27
N ALA A 132 6.08 2.93 -3.95
CA ALA A 132 7.24 3.31 -3.14
C ALA A 132 8.49 2.41 -3.41
N ALA A 133 8.29 1.15 -3.82
CA ALA A 133 9.37 0.29 -4.30
C ALA A 133 9.68 0.53 -5.80
N THR A 134 10.12 1.75 -6.12
CA THR A 134 10.57 2.13 -7.47
C THR A 134 11.94 1.50 -7.76
N ARG A 135 11.95 0.40 -8.51
CA ARG A 135 13.12 -0.48 -8.69
C ARG A 135 13.41 -0.72 -10.17
N HIS A 136 14.30 0.08 -10.73
CA HIS A 136 14.84 -0.12 -12.07
C HIS A 136 16.31 0.28 -12.11
N ALA A 137 17.04 -0.27 -13.08
CA ALA A 137 18.44 0.03 -13.32
C ALA A 137 18.69 0.18 -14.82
N HIS A 138 19.54 1.15 -15.16
CA HIS A 138 20.00 1.45 -16.51
C HIS A 138 21.51 1.24 -16.54
N PHE A 139 21.99 0.55 -17.56
CA PHE A 139 23.41 0.38 -17.81
C PHE A 139 23.63 0.21 -19.31
N THR A 140 24.84 0.57 -19.75
CA THR A 140 25.29 0.40 -21.14
C THR A 140 26.38 -0.66 -21.16
N LEU A 141 26.29 -1.60 -22.09
CA LEU A 141 27.32 -2.61 -22.29
C LEU A 141 28.36 -2.07 -23.27
N THR A 142 29.55 -1.75 -22.77
CA THR A 142 30.68 -1.23 -23.57
C THR A 142 31.70 -2.31 -23.94
N GLY A 143 31.63 -3.49 -23.31
CA GLY A 143 32.62 -4.56 -23.45
C GLY A 143 33.81 -4.45 -22.48
N GLU A 144 33.82 -3.46 -21.59
CA GLU A 144 34.94 -3.18 -20.68
C GLU A 144 34.89 -3.98 -19.36
N GLY A 145 33.83 -4.76 -19.13
CA GLY A 145 33.67 -5.61 -17.94
C GLY A 145 32.26 -5.58 -17.35
N PRO A 146 32.09 -6.10 -16.12
CA PRO A 146 30.81 -6.07 -15.41
C PRO A 146 30.34 -4.64 -15.11
N ALA A 147 29.05 -4.37 -15.32
CA ALA A 147 28.44 -3.11 -14.91
C ALA A 147 28.11 -3.14 -13.41
N LEU A 148 28.97 -2.53 -12.59
CA LEU A 148 28.76 -2.40 -11.15
C LEU A 148 27.83 -1.22 -10.84
N GLN A 149 27.00 -1.36 -9.80
CA GLN A 149 26.14 -0.29 -9.29
C GLN A 149 26.70 0.21 -7.96
N THR A 150 26.77 1.53 -7.78
CA THR A 150 27.17 2.14 -6.50
C THR A 150 25.93 2.30 -5.63
N PRO A 151 25.89 1.72 -4.42
CA PRO A 151 24.83 2.00 -3.46
C PRO A 151 24.74 3.50 -3.18
N PRO A 152 23.54 4.05 -2.99
CA PRO A 152 23.40 5.47 -2.70
C PRO A 152 23.98 5.81 -1.32
N ASP A 153 24.50 7.02 -1.18
CA ASP A 153 25.07 7.52 0.08
C ASP A 153 23.95 7.89 1.06
N ILE A 154 23.84 7.14 2.16
CA ILE A 154 22.75 7.30 3.14
C ILE A 154 22.75 8.68 3.80
N THR A 155 23.88 9.39 3.81
CA THR A 155 23.96 10.75 4.38
C THR A 155 23.30 11.81 3.50
N GLN A 156 22.90 11.46 2.27
CA GLN A 156 22.13 12.37 1.39
C GLN A 156 20.67 12.51 1.82
N TRP A 157 20.16 11.58 2.63
CA TRP A 157 18.82 11.70 3.21
C TRP A 157 18.84 12.67 4.38
N PRO A 158 17.78 13.50 4.54
CA PRO A 158 17.68 14.40 5.68
C PRO A 158 17.67 13.60 6.99
N GLU A 159 18.28 14.17 8.04
CA GLU A 159 18.08 13.64 9.39
C GLU A 159 16.62 13.83 9.79
N ILE A 160 15.88 12.73 9.86
CA ILE A 160 14.50 12.75 10.31
C ILE A 160 14.51 12.63 11.83
N SER A 161 14.26 13.73 12.53
CA SER A 161 13.97 13.70 13.96
C SER A 161 12.61 13.03 14.18
N TRP A 162 12.61 11.82 14.74
CA TRP A 162 11.39 11.15 15.14
C TRP A 162 11.04 11.53 16.58
N GLU A 163 10.03 12.37 16.74
CA GLU A 163 9.35 12.58 18.02
C GLU A 163 7.97 11.91 17.93
N PRO A 164 7.66 10.92 18.79
CA PRO A 164 6.33 10.36 18.83
C PRO A 164 5.36 11.49 19.23
N GLY A 165 4.46 11.84 18.31
CA GLY A 165 3.39 12.79 18.61
C GLY A 165 2.55 12.31 19.80
N GLU A 166 1.82 13.23 20.43
CA GLU A 166 0.99 12.94 21.61
C GLU A 166 -0.04 11.81 21.40
N SER A 167 -0.38 11.51 20.14
CA SER A 167 -1.32 10.45 19.74
C SER A 167 -0.70 9.05 19.59
N VAL A 168 0.62 8.88 19.79
CA VAL A 168 1.27 7.57 19.67
C VAL A 168 1.06 6.74 20.93
N ARG A 169 0.43 5.57 20.79
CA ARG A 169 0.16 4.65 21.90
C ARG A 169 1.06 3.42 21.83
N LYS A 170 1.60 2.98 22.96
CA LYS A 170 2.30 1.68 23.07
C LYS A 170 1.31 0.60 23.50
N VAL A 171 1.24 -0.49 22.75
CA VAL A 171 0.27 -1.57 22.98
C VAL A 171 1.01 -2.89 23.10
N ASN A 172 0.72 -3.64 24.17
CA ASN A 172 1.20 -5.01 24.33
C ASN A 172 0.11 -6.00 23.92
N LEU A 173 0.32 -6.70 22.80
CA LEU A 173 -0.61 -7.65 22.22
C LEU A 173 -0.90 -8.87 23.11
N ASP A 174 -0.02 -9.17 24.06
CA ASP A 174 -0.21 -10.29 24.99
C ASP A 174 -1.13 -9.95 26.17
N THR A 175 -1.39 -8.65 26.42
CA THR A 175 -2.18 -8.18 27.58
C THR A 175 -3.30 -7.21 27.22
N VAL A 176 -3.37 -6.74 25.97
CA VAL A 176 -4.40 -5.78 25.50
C VAL A 176 -5.80 -6.33 25.74
N THR A 177 -6.70 -5.47 26.24
CA THR A 177 -8.09 -5.85 26.52
C THR A 177 -9.02 -5.40 25.40
N ARG A 178 -10.25 -5.94 25.38
CA ARG A 178 -11.28 -5.50 24.42
C ARG A 178 -11.66 -4.04 24.64
N GLU A 179 -11.71 -3.60 25.89
CA GLU A 179 -12.02 -2.21 26.25
C GLU A 179 -10.94 -1.25 25.74
N GLU A 180 -9.66 -1.64 25.82
CA GLU A 180 -8.57 -0.87 25.24
C GLU A 180 -8.70 -0.77 23.73
N ILE A 181 -8.93 -1.89 23.03
CA ILE A 181 -9.14 -1.93 21.57
C ILE A 181 -10.31 -1.04 21.15
N GLN A 182 -11.41 -1.03 21.92
CA GLN A 182 -12.58 -0.21 21.65
C GLN A 182 -12.34 1.29 21.81
N SER A 183 -11.29 1.69 22.53
CA SER A 183 -10.92 3.10 22.71
C SER A 183 -10.11 3.68 21.55
N TRP A 184 -9.62 2.83 20.64
CA TRP A 184 -8.78 3.25 19.52
C TRP A 184 -9.61 3.91 18.43
N MET A 185 -9.14 5.05 17.93
CA MET A 185 -9.83 5.81 16.88
C MET A 185 -9.12 5.65 15.53
N PRO A 186 -9.83 5.74 14.39
CA PRO A 186 -9.20 5.73 13.07
C PRO A 186 -8.14 6.83 12.95
N GLY A 187 -6.95 6.46 12.47
CA GLY A 187 -5.79 7.36 12.37
C GLY A 187 -4.86 7.36 13.59
N ASP A 188 -5.25 6.78 14.73
CA ASP A 188 -4.34 6.58 15.86
C ASP A 188 -3.11 5.77 15.41
N THR A 189 -1.93 6.17 15.91
CA THR A 189 -0.68 5.44 15.67
C THR A 189 -0.36 4.57 16.87
N LEU A 190 -0.17 3.28 16.65
CA LEU A 190 0.15 2.30 17.67
C LEU A 190 1.56 1.74 17.45
N LEU A 191 2.27 1.50 18.55
CA LEU A 191 3.53 0.77 18.60
C LEU A 191 3.27 -0.58 19.26
N LEU A 192 3.13 -1.62 18.45
CA LEU A 192 2.78 -2.96 18.90
C LEU A 192 4.02 -3.70 19.42
N SER A 193 3.88 -4.30 20.60
CA SER A 193 4.84 -5.25 21.17
C SER A 193 4.14 -6.52 21.61
N GLY A 194 4.85 -7.64 21.71
CA GLY A 194 4.30 -8.94 22.12
C GLY A 194 4.09 -9.89 20.93
N THR A 195 3.20 -10.86 21.08
CA THR A 195 3.03 -11.94 20.10
C THR A 195 1.86 -11.68 19.15
N MET A 196 2.10 -11.86 17.84
CA MET A 196 1.06 -11.92 16.81
C MET A 196 1.24 -13.14 15.91
N LEU A 197 0.15 -13.60 15.31
CA LEU A 197 0.18 -14.69 14.34
C LEU A 197 0.24 -14.13 12.93
N THR A 198 0.76 -14.88 11.97
CA THR A 198 0.70 -14.52 10.55
C THR A 198 -0.29 -15.40 9.82
N GLY A 199 -0.77 -14.93 8.67
CA GLY A 199 -1.55 -15.78 7.77
C GLY A 199 -2.17 -14.96 6.67
N ARG A 200 -2.12 -15.46 5.44
CA ARG A 200 -2.74 -14.79 4.27
C ARG A 200 -3.66 -15.75 3.53
N ASP A 201 -3.78 -15.60 2.22
CA ASP A 201 -4.77 -16.22 1.35
C ASP A 201 -4.96 -17.74 1.58
N ALA A 202 -3.87 -18.54 1.53
CA ALA A 202 -3.95 -20.00 1.68
C ALA A 202 -4.24 -20.44 3.12
N ALA A 203 -3.62 -19.79 4.11
CA ALA A 203 -3.89 -20.06 5.53
C ALA A 203 -5.36 -19.79 5.87
N HIS A 204 -5.93 -18.66 5.44
CA HIS A 204 -7.34 -18.35 5.68
C HIS A 204 -8.26 -19.36 5.03
N LYS A 205 -7.99 -19.73 3.76
CA LYS A 205 -8.76 -20.77 3.08
C LYS A 205 -8.74 -22.09 3.84
N ARG A 206 -7.57 -22.53 4.30
CA ARG A 206 -7.43 -23.79 5.05
C ARG A 206 -8.11 -23.72 6.41
N MET A 207 -7.93 -22.63 7.16
CA MET A 207 -8.62 -22.44 8.44
C MET A 207 -10.15 -22.49 8.28
N THR A 208 -10.70 -21.81 7.26
CA THR A 208 -12.14 -21.85 6.97
C THR A 208 -12.60 -23.27 6.66
N GLN A 209 -11.89 -24.01 5.80
CA GLN A 209 -12.25 -25.39 5.45
C GLN A 209 -12.26 -26.34 6.66
N MET A 210 -11.26 -26.21 7.55
CA MET A 210 -11.19 -27.01 8.78
C MET A 210 -12.37 -26.71 9.70
N LEU A 211 -12.67 -25.42 9.93
CA LEU A 211 -13.79 -24.99 10.77
C LEU A 211 -15.15 -25.43 10.21
N GLU A 212 -15.34 -25.37 8.88
CA GLU A 212 -16.55 -25.87 8.21
C GLU A 212 -16.74 -27.39 8.40
N GLN A 213 -15.65 -28.14 8.56
CA GLN A 213 -15.64 -29.58 8.81
C GLN A 213 -15.73 -29.91 10.32
N GLY A 214 -15.77 -28.90 11.20
CA GLY A 214 -15.76 -29.08 12.64
C GLY A 214 -14.40 -29.53 13.20
N GLU A 215 -13.32 -29.38 12.43
CA GLU A 215 -11.97 -29.71 12.85
C GLU A 215 -11.36 -28.56 13.68
N PRO A 216 -10.60 -28.88 14.76
CA PRO A 216 -9.93 -27.86 15.54
C PRO A 216 -8.76 -27.24 14.75
N LEU A 217 -8.58 -25.92 14.89
CA LEU A 217 -7.41 -25.25 14.34
C LEU A 217 -6.14 -25.63 15.11
N PRO A 218 -4.98 -25.73 14.43
CA PRO A 218 -3.70 -26.04 15.06
C PRO A 218 -3.14 -24.90 15.93
N VAL A 219 -3.79 -23.72 15.91
CA VAL A 219 -3.43 -22.53 16.70
C VAL A 219 -4.69 -21.88 17.26
N ASP A 220 -4.59 -21.29 18.46
CA ASP A 220 -5.68 -20.51 19.06
C ASP A 220 -5.58 -19.04 18.61
N LEU A 221 -6.62 -18.54 17.94
CA LEU A 221 -6.71 -17.16 17.50
C LEU A 221 -7.45 -16.25 18.49
N ARG A 222 -8.06 -16.81 19.54
CA ARG A 222 -8.90 -16.05 20.46
C ARG A 222 -8.11 -14.93 21.13
N GLY A 223 -8.59 -13.70 20.97
CA GLY A 223 -7.92 -12.52 21.53
C GLY A 223 -6.59 -12.16 20.86
N LYS A 224 -6.16 -12.89 19.83
CA LYS A 224 -4.89 -12.65 19.12
C LYS A 224 -5.08 -11.72 17.94
N PHE A 225 -3.95 -11.27 17.40
CA PHE A 225 -3.87 -10.48 16.19
C PHE A 225 -3.25 -11.33 15.07
N ILE A 226 -3.79 -11.20 13.86
CA ILE A 226 -3.25 -11.85 12.66
C ILE A 226 -2.66 -10.83 11.70
N TYR A 227 -1.42 -11.04 11.30
CA TYR A 227 -0.69 -10.22 10.34
C TYR A 227 -0.69 -10.86 8.95
N TYR A 228 -1.24 -10.13 7.98
CA TYR A 228 -1.29 -10.56 6.59
C TYR A 228 0.06 -10.29 5.92
N VAL A 229 0.96 -11.26 6.04
CA VAL A 229 2.33 -11.18 5.52
C VAL A 229 2.71 -12.48 4.82
N GLY A 230 3.56 -12.38 3.81
CA GLY A 230 4.34 -13.50 3.29
C GLY A 230 5.80 -13.19 3.55
N PRO A 231 6.39 -13.62 4.67
CA PRO A 231 7.76 -13.27 5.01
C PRO A 231 8.74 -13.88 4.01
N VAL A 232 9.82 -13.17 3.75
CA VAL A 232 10.98 -13.70 3.02
C VAL A 232 11.87 -14.48 3.99
N ASP A 233 12.53 -15.52 3.48
CA ASP A 233 13.47 -16.32 4.27
C ASP A 233 14.54 -15.42 4.92
N PRO A 234 14.83 -15.62 6.22
CA PRO A 234 15.88 -14.88 6.90
C PRO A 234 17.25 -15.19 6.29
N VAL A 235 18.12 -14.18 6.26
CA VAL A 235 19.53 -14.38 5.94
C VAL A 235 20.39 -14.16 7.17
N ARG A 236 21.39 -15.01 7.38
CA ARG A 236 22.32 -14.93 8.52
C ARG A 236 21.54 -14.98 9.84
N ASP A 237 21.70 -13.95 10.68
CA ASP A 237 21.15 -13.89 12.04
C ASP A 237 19.81 -13.11 12.11
N GLU A 238 19.16 -12.87 10.97
CA GLU A 238 17.85 -12.23 10.94
C GLU A 238 16.78 -13.15 11.56
N ALA A 239 15.92 -12.59 12.41
CA ALA A 239 14.75 -13.32 12.92
C ALA A 239 13.79 -13.71 11.80
N VAL A 240 13.65 -12.82 10.80
CA VAL A 240 12.88 -13.02 9.58
C VAL A 240 13.44 -12.07 8.51
N GLY A 241 13.37 -12.45 7.23
CA GLY A 241 13.67 -11.54 6.13
C GLY A 241 12.61 -10.43 5.99
N PRO A 242 12.64 -9.63 4.91
CA PRO A 242 11.62 -8.61 4.67
C PRO A 242 10.18 -9.13 4.85
N ALA A 243 9.43 -8.49 5.74
CA ALA A 243 8.13 -8.97 6.22
C ALA A 243 7.08 -7.87 6.10
N GLY A 244 6.87 -7.37 4.88
CA GLY A 244 5.91 -6.31 4.60
C GLY A 244 4.46 -6.79 4.50
N PRO A 245 3.48 -5.90 4.76
CA PRO A 245 2.07 -6.27 4.71
C PRO A 245 1.60 -6.57 3.28
N THR A 246 0.60 -7.44 3.17
CA THR A 246 -0.14 -7.68 1.93
C THR A 246 -1.53 -7.01 1.95
N THR A 247 -2.13 -6.84 0.77
CA THR A 247 -3.44 -6.18 0.60
C THR A 247 -4.53 -6.92 1.37
N ALA A 248 -5.12 -6.25 2.37
CA ALA A 248 -6.07 -6.84 3.30
C ALA A 248 -7.41 -7.24 2.65
N THR A 249 -7.85 -6.51 1.63
CA THR A 249 -9.13 -6.76 0.93
C THR A 249 -9.26 -8.20 0.38
N ARG A 250 -8.13 -8.90 0.13
CA ARG A 250 -8.16 -10.30 -0.34
C ARG A 250 -8.69 -11.27 0.71
N MET A 251 -8.63 -10.90 1.99
CA MET A 251 -9.12 -11.69 3.12
C MET A 251 -10.55 -11.32 3.52
N ASP A 252 -11.17 -10.30 2.91
CA ASP A 252 -12.51 -9.81 3.29
C ASP A 252 -13.58 -10.91 3.27
N LYS A 253 -13.54 -11.79 2.26
CA LYS A 253 -14.50 -12.90 2.13
C LYS A 253 -14.44 -13.92 3.26
N PHE A 254 -13.35 -13.98 4.03
CA PHE A 254 -13.19 -14.88 5.17
C PHE A 254 -13.48 -14.19 6.50
N THR A 255 -13.57 -12.86 6.52
CA THR A 255 -13.41 -12.06 7.75
C THR A 255 -14.54 -12.30 8.74
N ASP A 256 -15.81 -12.21 8.34
CA ASP A 256 -16.94 -12.44 9.26
C ASP A 256 -16.88 -13.83 9.88
N TYR A 257 -16.67 -14.86 9.06
CA TYR A 257 -16.64 -16.24 9.51
C TYR A 257 -15.46 -16.53 10.46
N ILE A 258 -14.25 -16.08 10.13
CA ILE A 258 -13.08 -16.29 10.99
C ILE A 258 -13.23 -15.53 12.31
N LEU A 259 -13.73 -14.30 12.30
CA LEU A 259 -13.97 -13.54 13.54
C LEU A 259 -14.99 -14.25 14.44
N ASP A 260 -16.12 -14.69 13.85
CA ASP A 260 -17.21 -15.39 14.55
C ASP A 260 -16.74 -16.69 15.21
N GLN A 261 -16.01 -17.53 14.47
CA GLN A 261 -15.64 -18.86 14.92
C GLN A 261 -14.46 -18.86 15.90
N THR A 262 -13.59 -17.84 15.83
CA THR A 262 -12.29 -17.89 16.52
C THR A 262 -12.14 -16.82 17.61
N GLY A 263 -12.91 -15.73 17.57
CA GLY A 263 -12.78 -14.63 18.52
C GLY A 263 -11.47 -13.85 18.38
N LEU A 264 -10.87 -13.86 17.19
CA LEU A 264 -9.71 -13.05 16.81
C LEU A 264 -9.98 -11.56 17.12
N ALA A 265 -9.03 -10.90 17.78
CA ALA A 265 -9.19 -9.52 18.24
C ALA A 265 -8.93 -8.48 17.15
N GLY A 266 -7.96 -8.75 16.27
CA GLY A 266 -7.62 -7.79 15.23
C GLY A 266 -6.80 -8.37 14.09
N MET A 267 -6.72 -7.58 13.03
CA MET A 267 -6.03 -7.95 11.79
C MET A 267 -5.06 -6.83 11.42
N ILE A 268 -3.90 -7.18 10.89
CA ILE A 268 -2.89 -6.23 10.45
C ILE A 268 -2.60 -6.48 8.97
N GLY A 269 -2.61 -5.44 8.14
CA GLY A 269 -2.37 -5.57 6.70
C GLY A 269 -1.98 -4.26 6.06
N LYS A 270 -2.24 -4.12 4.76
CA LYS A 270 -2.17 -2.82 4.06
C LYS A 270 -3.42 -2.55 3.23
N ALA A 271 -3.63 -1.27 2.93
CA ALA A 271 -4.73 -0.73 2.16
C ALA A 271 -6.10 -0.87 2.84
N GLU A 272 -7.13 -0.38 2.15
CA GLU A 272 -8.50 -0.33 2.63
C GLU A 272 -9.14 -1.73 2.77
N ARG A 273 -10.12 -1.82 3.67
CA ARG A 273 -11.06 -2.94 3.76
C ARG A 273 -12.32 -2.62 2.96
N GLY A 274 -12.93 -3.63 2.34
CA GLY A 274 -14.22 -3.48 1.68
C GLY A 274 -15.39 -3.43 2.70
N PRO A 275 -16.60 -3.03 2.25
CA PRO A 275 -17.76 -2.86 3.13
C PRO A 275 -18.11 -4.12 3.93
N VAL A 276 -18.00 -5.31 3.32
CA VAL A 276 -18.28 -6.60 3.96
C VAL A 276 -17.37 -6.82 5.18
N ALA A 277 -16.08 -6.49 5.06
CA ALA A 277 -15.14 -6.64 6.16
C ALA A 277 -15.32 -5.55 7.22
N ILE A 278 -15.66 -4.32 6.83
CA ILE A 278 -15.95 -3.24 7.79
C ILE A 278 -17.15 -3.61 8.68
N GLU A 279 -18.23 -4.11 8.08
CA GLU A 279 -19.40 -4.56 8.86
C GLU A 279 -19.06 -5.77 9.75
N ALA A 280 -18.23 -6.69 9.27
CA ALA A 280 -17.76 -7.80 10.09
C ALA A 280 -16.92 -7.33 11.29
N ILE A 281 -15.98 -6.40 11.07
CA ILE A 281 -15.14 -5.80 12.12
C ILE A 281 -16.03 -5.17 13.19
N LYS A 282 -17.02 -4.38 12.78
CA LYS A 282 -18.00 -3.76 13.67
C LYS A 282 -18.83 -4.79 14.44
N LYS A 283 -19.39 -5.78 13.75
CA LYS A 283 -20.23 -6.84 14.34
C LYS A 283 -19.52 -7.58 15.48
N HIS A 284 -18.22 -7.83 15.32
CA HIS A 284 -17.42 -8.61 16.28
C HIS A 284 -16.63 -7.74 17.26
N GLY A 285 -16.70 -6.40 17.13
CA GLY A 285 -15.89 -5.47 17.93
C GLY A 285 -14.38 -5.67 17.76
N ALA A 286 -13.97 -6.16 16.58
CA ALA A 286 -12.56 -6.37 16.23
C ALA A 286 -11.95 -5.06 15.72
N VAL A 287 -10.68 -5.08 15.32
CA VAL A 287 -10.01 -3.91 14.73
C VAL A 287 -9.18 -4.30 13.50
N TYR A 288 -9.04 -3.38 12.55
CA TYR A 288 -8.07 -3.51 11.47
C TYR A 288 -7.01 -2.41 11.56
N LEU A 289 -5.76 -2.87 11.65
CA LEU A 289 -4.56 -2.05 11.72
C LEU A 289 -3.82 -2.13 10.39
N MET A 290 -3.21 -1.02 10.00
CA MET A 290 -2.43 -0.91 8.79
C MET A 290 -0.95 -0.77 9.13
N ALA A 291 -0.15 -1.73 8.69
CA ALA A 291 1.30 -1.59 8.67
C ALA A 291 1.75 -0.84 7.41
N VAL A 292 2.90 -0.17 7.48
CA VAL A 292 3.41 0.67 6.39
C VAL A 292 3.70 -0.16 5.13
N GLY A 293 2.94 0.08 4.06
CA GLY A 293 3.16 -0.55 2.76
C GLY A 293 4.44 -0.05 2.09
N GLY A 294 5.28 -0.96 1.57
CA GLY A 294 6.53 -0.62 0.87
C GLY A 294 7.78 -0.60 1.75
N ALA A 295 7.62 -0.55 3.08
CA ALA A 295 8.72 -0.52 4.05
C ALA A 295 9.06 -1.91 4.64
N ALA A 296 8.96 -2.97 3.84
CA ALA A 296 9.03 -4.37 4.31
C ALA A 296 10.29 -4.70 5.15
N TYR A 297 11.45 -4.16 4.76
CA TYR A 297 12.69 -4.35 5.50
C TYR A 297 12.65 -3.63 6.86
N LEU A 298 12.17 -2.39 6.91
CA LEU A 298 12.05 -1.63 8.16
C LEU A 298 11.06 -2.29 9.11
N VAL A 299 9.90 -2.74 8.60
CA VAL A 299 8.90 -3.47 9.39
C VAL A 299 9.48 -4.77 9.96
N SER A 300 10.30 -5.50 9.18
CA SER A 300 10.96 -6.72 9.68
C SER A 300 11.90 -6.47 10.86
N LYS A 301 12.46 -5.27 11.02
CA LYS A 301 13.31 -4.95 12.18
C LYS A 301 12.57 -4.83 13.49
N ALA A 302 11.23 -4.68 13.46
CA ALA A 302 10.40 -4.79 14.65
C ALA A 302 10.18 -6.25 15.06
N VAL A 303 10.41 -7.22 14.17
CA VAL A 303 10.25 -8.65 14.46
C VAL A 303 11.54 -9.16 15.11
N THR A 304 11.43 -9.61 16.36
CA THR A 304 12.55 -10.12 17.16
C THR A 304 12.63 -11.64 17.17
N LYS A 305 11.54 -12.33 16.83
CA LYS A 305 11.45 -13.79 16.73
C LYS A 305 10.36 -14.18 15.73
N ALA A 306 10.59 -15.24 14.96
CA ALA A 306 9.61 -15.84 14.05
C ALA A 306 9.67 -17.37 14.12
N GLU A 307 8.53 -18.01 14.37
CA GLU A 307 8.42 -19.47 14.50
C GLU A 307 7.23 -19.98 13.71
N VAL A 308 7.42 -21.00 12.85
CA VAL A 308 6.29 -21.67 12.20
C VAL A 308 5.51 -22.44 13.26
N VAL A 309 4.21 -22.16 13.37
CA VAL A 309 3.32 -22.79 14.36
C VAL A 309 2.20 -23.59 13.72
N ALA A 310 1.89 -23.37 12.44
CA ALA A 310 0.97 -24.21 11.68
C ALA A 310 1.16 -24.09 10.17
N PHE A 311 0.73 -25.13 9.45
CA PHE A 311 0.69 -25.19 7.99
C PHE A 311 2.04 -24.93 7.30
N GLU A 312 3.11 -25.52 7.84
CA GLU A 312 4.48 -25.40 7.30
C GLU A 312 4.56 -25.72 5.80
N ASP A 313 3.74 -26.65 5.31
CA ASP A 313 3.64 -27.04 3.90
C ASP A 313 3.20 -25.88 2.97
N LEU A 314 2.65 -24.80 3.51
CA LEU A 314 2.28 -23.60 2.76
C LEU A 314 3.45 -22.62 2.54
N GLY A 315 4.66 -22.92 3.04
CA GLY A 315 5.86 -22.10 2.86
C GLY A 315 5.68 -20.69 3.42
N MET A 316 5.85 -19.66 2.58
CA MET A 316 5.61 -18.26 2.97
C MET A 316 4.17 -17.93 3.36
N GLU A 317 3.20 -18.84 3.14
CA GLU A 317 1.81 -18.70 3.60
C GLU A 317 1.48 -19.47 4.88
N ALA A 318 2.48 -20.11 5.49
CA ALA A 318 2.33 -20.76 6.79
C ALA A 318 1.94 -19.74 7.87
N ILE A 319 1.41 -20.24 8.99
CA ILE A 319 1.15 -19.43 10.17
C ILE A 319 2.43 -19.42 11.01
N TYR A 320 3.01 -18.24 11.15
CA TYR A 320 4.11 -17.97 12.05
C TYR A 320 3.60 -17.28 13.31
N ALA A 321 4.23 -17.55 14.45
CA ALA A 321 4.17 -16.69 15.62
C ALA A 321 5.35 -15.70 15.53
N PHE A 322 5.03 -14.42 15.42
CA PHE A 322 6.00 -13.32 15.46
C PHE A 322 5.99 -12.68 16.85
N THR A 323 7.18 -12.49 17.42
CA THR A 323 7.37 -11.60 18.57
C THR A 323 7.84 -10.25 18.04
N VAL A 324 7.05 -9.20 18.27
CA VAL A 324 7.37 -7.84 17.82
C VAL A 324 7.72 -6.92 18.97
N LYS A 325 8.49 -5.87 18.65
CA LYS A 325 8.81 -4.77 19.55
C LYS A 325 8.65 -3.44 18.82
N ASP A 326 7.84 -2.57 19.40
CA ASP A 326 7.55 -1.22 18.90
C ASP A 326 7.21 -1.17 17.39
N MET A 327 6.48 -2.17 16.88
CA MET A 327 6.08 -2.24 15.47
C MET A 327 5.03 -1.15 15.16
N PRO A 328 5.32 -0.19 14.27
CA PRO A 328 4.40 0.91 13.98
C PRO A 328 3.26 0.46 13.07
N VAL A 329 2.03 0.75 13.50
CA VAL A 329 0.81 0.56 12.72
C VAL A 329 -0.14 1.73 12.94
N SER A 330 -1.08 1.92 12.02
CA SER A 330 -2.16 2.90 12.17
C SER A 330 -3.51 2.19 12.27
N VAL A 331 -4.43 2.68 13.09
CA VAL A 331 -5.80 2.16 13.15
C VAL A 331 -6.51 2.56 11.86
N ALA A 332 -6.82 1.57 11.03
CA ALA A 332 -7.41 1.80 9.71
C ALA A 332 -8.92 1.60 9.68
N VAL A 333 -9.43 0.64 10.45
CA VAL A 333 -10.86 0.50 10.76
C VAL A 333 -10.97 0.20 12.25
N ASP A 334 -11.73 1.02 12.97
CA ASP A 334 -11.95 0.85 14.40
C ASP A 334 -13.01 -0.22 14.71
N SER A 335 -13.27 -0.42 16.01
CA SER A 335 -14.28 -1.38 16.49
C SER A 335 -15.73 -1.00 16.16
N GLN A 336 -15.99 0.24 15.77
CA GLN A 336 -17.32 0.74 15.40
C GLN A 336 -17.55 0.71 13.88
N GLY A 337 -16.54 0.30 13.11
CA GLY A 337 -16.59 0.24 11.65
C GLY A 337 -16.27 1.56 10.96
N GLU A 338 -15.72 2.56 11.66
CA GLU A 338 -15.25 3.78 11.04
C GLU A 338 -13.89 3.55 10.38
N SER A 339 -13.73 4.01 9.13
CA SER A 339 -12.55 3.74 8.30
C SER A 339 -11.81 5.01 7.94
N VAL A 340 -10.53 5.08 8.28
CA VAL A 340 -9.65 6.22 7.93
C VAL A 340 -9.49 6.39 6.42
N HIS A 341 -9.61 5.30 5.66
CA HIS A 341 -9.55 5.34 4.18
C HIS A 341 -10.79 6.00 3.57
N VAL A 342 -11.85 6.20 4.36
CA VAL A 342 -13.06 6.93 3.96
C VAL A 342 -13.05 8.34 4.54
N THR A 343 -12.71 8.49 5.83
CA THR A 343 -12.78 9.78 6.54
C THR A 343 -11.59 10.67 6.24
N GLY A 344 -10.38 10.12 6.20
CA GLY A 344 -9.13 10.84 5.93
C GLY A 344 -9.15 11.57 4.59
N PRO A 345 -9.34 10.88 3.44
CA PRO A 345 -9.39 11.54 2.14
C PRO A 345 -10.47 12.61 2.02
N LYS A 346 -11.65 12.41 2.63
CA LYS A 346 -12.72 13.42 2.64
C LYS A 346 -12.31 14.67 3.41
N HIS A 347 -11.74 14.49 4.60
CA HIS A 347 -11.26 15.60 5.42
C HIS A 347 -10.19 16.42 4.70
N TRP A 348 -9.17 15.76 4.15
CA TRP A 348 -8.08 16.42 3.46
C TRP A 348 -8.52 17.09 2.15
N LYS A 349 -9.41 16.46 1.39
CA LYS A 349 -9.98 17.09 0.19
C LYS A 349 -10.69 18.40 0.53
N ALA A 350 -11.52 18.43 1.59
CA ALA A 350 -12.18 19.66 2.03
C ALA A 350 -11.17 20.75 2.43
N GLN A 351 -10.13 20.38 3.19
CA GLN A 351 -9.06 21.32 3.59
C GLN A 351 -8.30 21.92 2.40
N ILE A 352 -8.03 21.11 1.37
CA ILE A 352 -7.36 21.57 0.15
C ILE A 352 -8.28 22.50 -0.66
N GLU A 353 -9.57 22.16 -0.79
CA GLU A 353 -10.56 22.98 -1.53
C GLU A 353 -10.84 24.32 -0.86
N GLU A 354 -10.79 24.39 0.47
CA GLU A 354 -10.95 25.62 1.27
C GLU A 354 -9.72 26.57 1.19
N GLN A 355 -8.69 26.24 0.39
CA GLN A 355 -7.43 26.99 0.23
C GLN A 355 -6.65 27.17 1.55
N ALA A 356 -6.91 26.35 2.58
CA ALA A 356 -6.15 26.41 3.82
C ALA A 356 -4.69 25.95 3.65
N LEU A 357 -4.37 25.25 2.55
CA LEU A 357 -3.04 24.69 2.26
C LEU A 357 -2.72 24.80 0.75
N GLU A 358 -1.55 25.34 0.41
CA GLU A 358 -1.01 25.29 -0.96
C GLU A 358 -0.43 23.89 -1.25
N LEU A 359 -0.72 23.34 -2.44
CA LEU A 359 -0.05 22.15 -2.95
C LEU A 359 1.30 22.58 -3.53
N ILE A 360 2.39 21.96 -3.04
CA ILE A 360 3.77 22.22 -3.50
C ILE A 360 4.14 21.27 -4.63
#